data_AF-A0A925SUK9-F1
#
_entry.id   AF-A0A925SUK9-F1
#
_cell.length_a   1.000
_cell.length_b   1.000
_cell.length_c   1.000
_cell.angle_alpha   90.00
_cell.angle_beta   90.00
_cell.angle_gamma   90.00
#
_symmetry.space_group_name_H-M   'P 1'
#
loop_
_entity.id
_entity.type
_entity.pdbx_description
1 polymer ?
#
loop_
_entity_poly.entity_id
_entity_poly.type
_entity_poly.pdbx_seq_one_letter_code
_entity_poly.pdbx_strand_id
1 'polypeptide(L)'
;MTEAELTRLAVRVLEASGIAKGDAEDAARILVTGDLMGHATHGVLRLESYGERLRSGAMDARARITVEDAAPAIARIDGANALGPL
;
A
#
# COMPACT_ATOMS: atom_id res chain seq x y z
N MET A 1 -18.54 9.58 -2.51
CA MET A 1 -17.23 10.23 -2.75
C MET A 1 -16.87 9.97 -4.21
N THR A 2 -16.34 10.96 -4.89
CA THR A 2 -15.70 10.79 -6.20
C THR A 2 -14.40 9.99 -6.05
N GLU A 3 -13.90 9.41 -7.14
CA GLU A 3 -12.58 8.76 -7.19
C GLU A 3 -11.49 9.67 -6.60
N ALA A 4 -11.43 10.92 -7.07
CA ALA A 4 -10.42 11.88 -6.62
C ALA A 4 -10.52 12.22 -5.12
N GLU A 5 -11.74 12.29 -4.57
CA GLU A 5 -11.94 12.47 -3.13
C GLU A 5 -11.48 11.25 -2.34
N LEU A 6 -11.75 10.04 -2.86
CA LEU A 6 -11.39 8.78 -2.23
C LEU A 6 -9.87 8.57 -2.23
N THR A 7 -9.21 8.85 -3.35
CA THR A 7 -7.74 8.82 -3.46
C THR A 7 -7.11 9.81 -2.48
N ARG A 8 -7.59 11.06 -2.43
CA ARG A 8 -7.07 12.05 -1.48
C ARG A 8 -7.26 11.62 -0.02
N LEU A 9 -8.36 10.95 0.30
CA LEU A 9 -8.58 10.40 1.65
C LEU A 9 -7.55 9.30 1.95
N ALA A 10 -7.40 8.32 1.05
CA ALA A 10 -6.48 7.21 1.24
C ALA A 10 -5.03 7.65 1.39
N VAL A 11 -4.56 8.59 0.54
CA VAL A 11 -3.21 9.17 0.65
C VAL A 11 -2.99 9.79 2.03
N ARG A 12 -3.90 10.66 2.50
CA ARG A 12 -3.75 11.31 3.80
C ARG A 12 -3.68 10.32 4.97
N VAL A 13 -4.46 9.24 4.91
CA VAL A 13 -4.46 8.20 5.96
C VAL A 13 -3.12 7.44 5.96
N LEU A 14 -2.60 7.10 4.78
CA LEU A 14 -1.32 6.41 4.64
C LEU A 14 -0.14 7.29 5.09
N GLU A 15 -0.10 8.56 4.67
CA GLU A 15 0.91 9.52 5.11
C GLU A 15 0.87 9.72 6.63
N ALA A 16 -0.33 9.87 7.21
CA ALA A 16 -0.50 9.96 8.66
C ALA A 16 -0.04 8.70 9.41
N SER A 17 0.02 7.56 8.72
CA SER A 17 0.54 6.29 9.23
C SER A 17 2.07 6.14 9.03
N GLY A 18 2.75 7.19 8.55
CA GLY A 18 4.20 7.25 8.42
C GLY A 18 4.75 6.86 7.04
N ILE A 19 3.88 6.47 6.09
CA ILE A 19 4.25 6.10 4.72
C ILE A 19 4.75 7.33 3.95
N ALA A 20 5.76 7.15 3.10
CA ALA A 20 6.23 8.21 2.23
C ALA A 20 5.15 8.62 1.21
N LYS A 21 5.11 9.90 0.84
CA LYS A 21 4.06 10.44 -0.04
C LYS A 21 3.88 9.66 -1.34
N GLY A 22 4.97 9.33 -2.04
CA GLY A 22 4.91 8.57 -3.30
C GLY A 22 4.28 7.19 -3.12
N ASP A 23 4.77 6.44 -2.13
CA ASP A 23 4.22 5.12 -1.78
C ASP A 23 2.75 5.21 -1.35
N ALA A 24 2.37 6.28 -0.63
CA ALA A 24 0.99 6.53 -0.24
C ALA A 24 0.09 6.78 -1.46
N GLU A 25 0.57 7.53 -2.45
CA GLU A 25 -0.12 7.77 -3.74
C GLU A 25 -0.29 6.47 -4.54
N ASP A 26 0.75 5.64 -4.60
CA ASP A 26 0.73 4.36 -5.32
C ASP A 26 -0.22 3.36 -4.67
N ALA A 27 -0.13 3.17 -3.35
CA ALA A 27 -1.03 2.30 -2.62
C ALA A 27 -2.48 2.80 -2.67
N ALA A 28 -2.72 4.12 -2.52
CA ALA A 28 -4.06 4.69 -2.62
C ALA A 28 -4.71 4.42 -3.98
N ARG A 29 -3.95 4.55 -5.08
CA ARG A 29 -4.43 4.26 -6.43
C ARG A 29 -4.89 2.80 -6.59
N ILE A 30 -4.16 1.84 -6.02
CA ILE A 30 -4.52 0.42 -6.05
C ILE A 30 -5.77 0.15 -5.21
N LEU A 31 -5.84 0.68 -4.00
CA LEU A 31 -7.00 0.51 -3.11
C LEU A 31 -8.28 1.12 -3.74
N VAL A 32 -8.19 2.34 -4.28
CA VAL A 32 -9.32 2.99 -4.94
C VAL A 32 -9.75 2.22 -6.19
N THR A 33 -8.80 1.69 -6.97
CA THR A 33 -9.12 0.80 -8.09
C THR A 33 -9.93 -0.41 -7.63
N GLY A 34 -9.56 -1.01 -6.49
CA GLY A 34 -10.32 -2.09 -5.84
C GLY A 34 -11.78 -1.72 -5.58
N ASP A 35 -12.04 -0.53 -5.03
CA ASP A 35 -13.41 -0.05 -4.82
C ASP A 35 -14.16 0.20 -6.13
N LEU A 36 -13.51 0.82 -7.12
CA LEU A 36 -14.11 1.11 -8.43
C LEU A 36 -14.47 -0.16 -9.20
N MET A 37 -13.72 -1.24 -9.01
CA MET A 37 -14.01 -2.57 -9.57
C MET A 37 -15.06 -3.35 -8.78
N GLY A 38 -15.59 -2.79 -7.68
CA GLY A 38 -16.58 -3.46 -6.82
C GLY A 38 -15.96 -4.48 -5.84
N HIS A 39 -14.64 -4.49 -5.67
CA HIS A 39 -13.91 -5.33 -4.72
C HIS A 39 -13.70 -4.62 -3.38
N ALA A 40 -14.79 -4.15 -2.76
CA ALA A 40 -14.74 -3.31 -1.56
C ALA A 40 -13.94 -3.93 -0.39
N THR A 41 -13.89 -5.25 -0.27
CA THR A 41 -13.10 -5.96 0.77
C THR A 41 -11.58 -5.81 0.59
N HIS A 42 -11.13 -5.38 -0.59
CA HIS A 42 -9.73 -5.16 -0.95
C HIS A 42 -9.43 -3.69 -1.31
N GLY A 43 -10.45 -2.81 -1.24
CA GLY A 43 -10.30 -1.37 -1.51
C GLY A 43 -9.91 -0.57 -0.27
N VAL A 44 -10.37 0.68 -0.16
CA VAL A 44 -9.99 1.57 0.94
C VAL A 44 -10.36 1.05 2.33
N LEU A 45 -11.27 0.09 2.44
CA LEU A 45 -11.57 -0.61 3.70
C LEU A 45 -10.31 -1.22 4.34
N ARG A 46 -9.31 -1.58 3.54
CA ARG A 46 -8.02 -2.12 4.02
C ARG A 46 -7.20 -1.13 4.84
N LEU A 47 -7.46 0.17 4.73
CA LEU A 47 -6.71 1.21 5.45
C LEU A 47 -6.75 1.02 6.97
N GLU A 48 -7.87 0.54 7.52
CA GLU A 48 -7.99 0.24 8.95
C GLU A 48 -7.00 -0.86 9.37
N SER A 49 -7.04 -2.00 8.67
CA SER A 49 -6.15 -3.13 8.92
C SER A 49 -4.68 -2.78 8.69
N TYR A 50 -4.37 -1.97 7.67
CA TYR A 50 -3.01 -1.49 7.43
C TYR A 50 -2.54 -0.59 8.57
N GLY A 51 -3.39 0.34 9.04
CA GLY A 51 -3.08 1.17 10.20
C GLY A 51 -2.78 0.36 11.46
N GLU A 52 -3.56 -0.70 11.73
CA GLU A 52 -3.30 -1.61 12.86
C GLU A 52 -1.95 -2.33 12.74
N ARG A 53 -1.62 -2.84 11.54
CA ARG A 53 -0.38 -3.57 11.29
C ARG A 53 0.85 -2.66 11.30
N LEU A 54 0.72 -1.42 10.85
CA LEU A 54 1.77 -0.41 10.96
C LEU A 54 2.01 -0.07 12.45
N ARG A 55 0.95 0.11 13.24
CA ARG A 55 1.06 0.35 14.69
C ARG A 55 1.69 -0.82 15.45
N SER A 56 1.40 -2.06 15.06
CA SER A 56 1.97 -3.24 15.71
C SER A 56 3.38 -3.61 15.23
N GLY A 57 3.90 -2.93 14.20
CA GLY A 57 5.18 -3.27 13.57
C GLY A 57 5.13 -4.50 12.65
N ALA A 58 3.94 -5.06 12.40
CA ALA A 58 3.72 -6.14 11.44
C ALA A 58 3.75 -5.68 9.97
N MET A 59 3.84 -4.38 9.74
CA MET A 59 4.18 -3.72 8.48
C MET A 59 5.21 -2.63 8.78
N ASP A 60 6.19 -2.47 7.89
CA ASP A 60 7.20 -1.42 8.00
C ASP A 60 6.87 -0.26 7.06
N ALA A 61 6.56 0.90 7.66
CA ALA A 61 6.23 2.12 6.93
C ALA A 61 7.38 2.68 6.08
N ARG A 62 8.61 2.24 6.39
CA ARG A 62 9.86 2.68 5.76
C ARG A 62 10.65 1.48 5.22
N ALA A 63 9.93 0.40 4.92
CA ALA A 63 10.48 -0.79 4.29
C ALA A 63 11.30 -0.41 3.05
N ARG A 64 12.44 -1.09 2.89
CA ARG A 64 13.27 -0.96 1.69
C ARG A 64 13.19 -2.25 0.91
N ILE A 65 12.40 -2.23 -0.16
CA ILE A 65 12.26 -3.35 -1.08
C ILE A 65 13.58 -3.53 -1.82
N THR A 66 14.05 -4.78 -1.92
CA THR A 66 15.25 -5.12 -2.69
C THR A 66 14.91 -6.13 -3.77
N VAL A 67 15.61 -6.03 -4.90
CA VAL A 67 15.42 -6.91 -6.06
C VAL A 67 16.76 -7.55 -6.39
N GLU A 68 16.73 -8.86 -6.61
CA GLU A 68 17.89 -9.67 -6.98
C GLU A 68 17.55 -10.50 -8.22
N ASP A 69 18.41 -10.47 -9.23
CA ASP A 69 18.33 -11.38 -10.37
C ASP A 69 18.82 -12.77 -9.95
N ALA A 70 17.89 -13.64 -9.57
CA ALA A 70 18.20 -14.98 -9.07
C ALA A 70 18.58 -15.97 -10.19
N ALA A 71 18.09 -15.74 -11.42
CA ALA A 71 18.43 -16.51 -12.64
C ALA A 71 18.02 -15.72 -13.91
N PRO A 72 18.39 -16.14 -15.14
CA PRO A 72 18.13 -15.38 -16.38
C PRO A 72 16.67 -14.98 -16.66
N ALA A 73 15.70 -15.64 -16.03
CA ALA A 73 14.27 -15.33 -16.14
C ALA A 73 13.57 -15.32 -14.77
N ILE A 74 14.32 -15.17 -13.67
CA ILE A 74 13.80 -15.20 -12.30
C ILE A 74 14.40 -14.04 -11.51
N ALA A 75 13.54 -13.18 -10.97
CA ALA A 75 13.90 -12.19 -9.97
C ALA A 75 13.32 -12.59 -8.61
N ARG A 76 14.08 -12.34 -7.55
CA ARG A 76 13.62 -12.43 -6.17
C ARG A 76 13.44 -11.02 -5.64
N ILE A 77 12.28 -10.77 -5.03
CA ILE A 77 11.93 -9.50 -4.41
C ILE A 77 11.77 -9.76 -2.91
N ASP A 78 12.61 -9.13 -2.09
CA ASP A 78 12.38 -9.04 -0.65
C ASP A 78 11.59 -7.78 -0.36
N GLY A 79 10.33 -7.96 0.03
CA GLY A 79 9.42 -6.86 0.33
C GLY A 79 9.70 -6.15 1.66
N ALA A 80 10.59 -6.68 2.51
CA ALA A 80 10.93 -6.08 3.82
C ALA A 80 9.71 -5.68 4.67
N ASN A 81 8.62 -6.46 4.61
CA ASN A 81 7.33 -6.17 5.24
C ASN A 81 6.67 -4.82 4.85
N ALA A 82 6.96 -4.32 3.63
CA ALA A 82 6.27 -3.18 3.04
C ALA A 82 4.76 -3.42 2.91
N LEU A 83 4.04 -2.35 2.56
CA LEU A 83 2.64 -2.46 2.14
C LEU A 83 2.57 -3.35 0.89
N GLY A 84 1.65 -4.31 0.89
CA GLY A 84 1.49 -5.25 -0.23
C GLY A 84 1.24 -4.61 -1.61
N PRO A 85 0.55 -3.45 -1.71
CA PRO A 85 0.43 -2.73 -2.98
C PRO A 85 1.72 -2.12 -3.58
N LEU A 86 2.82 -2.08 -2.83
CA LEU A 86 4.10 -1.48 -3.27
C LEU A 86 5.04 -2.51 -3.93
#